data_AF-A0AAI9TKD3-F1
#
_entry.id   AF-A0AAI9TKD3-F1
#
_cell.length_a   1.000
_cell.length_b   1.000
_cell.length_c   1.000
_cell.angle_alpha   90.00
_cell.angle_beta   90.00
_cell.angle_gamma   90.00
#
_symmetry.space_group_name_H-M   'P 1'
#
loop_
_entity.id
_entity.type
_entity.pdbx_description
1 polymer ?
#
loop_
_entity_poly.entity_id
_entity_poly.type
_entity_poly.pdbx_seq_one_letter_code
_entity_poly.pdbx_strand_id
1 'polypeptide(L)'
;MELEYPYDRSRPLPEITIEYQYKLSNCPGKTVIGVRIAYPPNGAAAPHRHGTASVAGYVISGTVHNKMNNDPVKLYTTGGTWYEAPGCYHRISDNASKTEPAILLATVILDTDVFERDGMDAIIQIDKEYL
;
A
#
# COMPACT_ATOMS: atom_id res chain seq x y z
N MET A 1 -25.17 6.94 5.80
CA MET A 1 -24.80 5.68 6.50
C MET A 1 -23.52 5.24 5.83
N GLU A 2 -22.37 5.57 6.43
CA GLU A 2 -21.09 5.09 5.90
C GLU A 2 -21.14 3.57 5.92
N LEU A 3 -20.88 2.94 4.78
CA LEU A 3 -20.66 1.50 4.75
C LEU A 3 -19.43 1.25 5.64
N GLU A 4 -19.66 0.73 6.84
CA GLU A 4 -18.59 0.13 7.62
C GLU A 4 -18.09 -1.04 6.80
N TYR A 5 -16.89 -0.88 6.27
CA TYR A 5 -16.12 -1.95 5.66
C TYR A 5 -15.03 -2.30 6.68
N PRO A 6 -15.38 -2.91 7.83
CA PRO A 6 -14.42 -3.18 8.88
C PRO A 6 -13.36 -4.14 8.34
N TYR A 7 -12.11 -3.88 8.70
CA TYR A 7 -11.04 -4.80 8.37
C TYR A 7 -11.28 -6.16 9.05
N ASP A 8 -11.34 -7.21 8.25
CA ASP A 8 -11.49 -8.59 8.71
C ASP A 8 -10.13 -9.29 8.70
N ARG A 9 -9.57 -9.49 9.89
CA ARG A 9 -8.27 -10.13 10.11
C ARG A 9 -8.23 -11.60 9.69
N SER A 10 -9.37 -12.26 9.46
CA SER A 10 -9.41 -13.63 8.95
C SER A 10 -9.11 -13.72 7.45
N ARG A 11 -9.15 -12.59 6.74
CA ARG A 11 -8.82 -12.53 5.31
C ARG A 11 -7.31 -12.76 5.11
N PRO A 12 -6.91 -13.43 4.02
CA PRO A 12 -5.49 -13.65 3.75
C PRO A 12 -4.72 -12.35 3.58
N LEU A 13 -3.49 -12.29 4.07
CA LEU A 13 -2.61 -11.16 3.86
C LEU A 13 -2.01 -11.18 2.44
N PRO A 14 -1.71 -10.02 1.85
CA PRO A 14 -0.90 -9.99 0.63
C PRO A 14 0.53 -10.45 0.88
N GLU A 15 1.15 -11.03 -0.13
CA GLU A 15 2.60 -11.16 -0.19
C GLU A 15 3.21 -9.80 -0.57
N ILE A 16 4.25 -9.39 0.15
CA ILE A 16 4.96 -8.12 -0.06
C ILE A 16 6.40 -8.44 -0.45
N THR A 17 6.86 -7.92 -1.59
CA THR A 17 8.22 -8.13 -2.11
C THR A 17 8.83 -6.80 -2.54
N ILE A 18 10.06 -6.52 -2.12
CA ILE A 18 10.84 -5.40 -2.68
C ILE A 18 11.42 -5.84 -4.03
N GLU A 19 10.94 -5.23 -5.12
CA GLU A 19 11.40 -5.50 -6.48
C GLU A 19 12.65 -4.69 -6.84
N TYR A 20 12.73 -3.45 -6.34
CA TYR A 20 13.87 -2.58 -6.53
C TYR A 20 14.02 -1.58 -5.40
N GLN A 21 15.26 -1.12 -5.19
CA GLN A 21 15.60 -0.11 -4.20
C GLN A 21 16.81 0.69 -4.70
N TYR A 22 16.68 2.00 -4.83
CA TYR A 22 17.76 2.88 -5.29
C TYR A 22 17.83 4.17 -4.49
N LYS A 23 19.04 4.59 -4.09
CA LYS A 23 19.28 5.96 -3.65
C LYS A 23 19.23 6.87 -4.87
N LEU A 24 18.44 7.95 -4.81
CA LEU A 24 18.26 8.85 -5.93
C LEU A 24 19.39 9.88 -5.99
N SER A 25 20.29 9.76 -6.96
CA SER A 25 21.45 10.65 -7.08
C SER A 25 21.07 12.11 -7.38
N ASN A 26 19.98 12.33 -8.12
CA ASN A 26 19.43 13.66 -8.42
C ASN A 26 18.48 14.19 -7.34
N CYS A 27 18.15 13.38 -6.32
CA CYS A 27 17.37 13.77 -5.14
C CYS A 27 18.10 13.34 -3.87
N PRO A 28 19.22 14.00 -3.50
CA PRO A 28 20.05 13.58 -2.38
C PRO A 28 19.26 13.40 -1.07
N GLY A 29 19.54 12.32 -0.35
CA GLY A 29 18.83 11.96 0.88
C GLY A 29 17.50 11.24 0.68
N LYS A 30 17.08 10.96 -0.57
CA LYS A 30 15.88 10.16 -0.87
C LYS A 30 16.23 8.79 -1.46
N THR A 31 15.45 7.80 -1.07
CA THR A 31 15.46 6.46 -1.64
C THR A 31 14.12 6.21 -2.34
N VAL A 32 14.17 5.60 -3.53
CA VAL A 32 13.00 5.02 -4.18
C VAL A 32 12.97 3.51 -3.97
N ILE A 33 11.80 2.97 -3.69
CA ILE A 33 11.58 1.54 -3.45
C ILE A 33 10.36 1.10 -4.27
N GLY A 34 10.51 0.03 -5.03
CA GLY A 34 9.41 -0.64 -5.71
C GLY A 34 8.97 -1.83 -4.89
N VAL A 35 7.72 -1.81 -4.44
CA VAL A 35 7.13 -2.90 -3.66
C VAL A 35 6.06 -3.56 -4.48
N ARG A 36 6.23 -4.85 -4.81
CA ARG A 36 5.15 -5.68 -5.37
C ARG A 36 4.29 -6.16 -4.22
N ILE A 37 2.98 -5.92 -4.34
CA ILE A 37 1.96 -6.40 -3.42
C ILE A 37 1.07 -7.37 -4.22
N ALA A 38 1.14 -8.65 -3.86
CA ALA A 38 0.36 -9.71 -4.48
C ALA A 38 -0.74 -10.16 -3.52
N TYR A 39 -1.97 -9.76 -3.81
CA TYR A 39 -3.13 -10.20 -3.06
C TYR A 39 -3.62 -11.56 -3.57
N PRO A 40 -3.77 -12.57 -2.68
CA PRO A 40 -4.56 -13.74 -3.01
C PRO A 40 -6.06 -13.36 -3.18
N PRO A 41 -6.90 -14.26 -3.70
CA PRO A 41 -8.35 -14.08 -3.71
C PRO A 41 -8.87 -13.70 -2.31
N ASN A 42 -9.73 -12.69 -2.25
CA ASN A 42 -10.29 -12.13 -1.02
C ASN A 42 -9.25 -11.56 -0.02
N GLY A 43 -7.97 -11.41 -0.41
CA GLY A 43 -6.93 -10.91 0.48
C GLY A 43 -7.10 -9.43 0.84
N ALA A 44 -6.63 -9.03 2.03
CA ALA A 44 -6.70 -7.66 2.53
C ALA A 44 -5.49 -7.30 3.39
N ALA A 45 -4.97 -6.09 3.24
CA ALA A 45 -3.98 -5.52 4.14
C ALA A 45 -4.69 -4.78 5.28
N ALA A 46 -4.10 -4.82 6.47
CA ALA A 46 -4.57 -4.04 7.61
C ALA A 46 -4.49 -2.52 7.31
N PRO A 47 -5.40 -1.71 7.88
CA PRO A 47 -5.27 -0.26 7.82
C PRO A 47 -3.92 0.21 8.38
N HIS A 48 -3.25 1.10 7.65
CA HIS A 48 -1.90 1.54 7.98
C HIS A 48 -1.59 2.95 7.46
N ARG A 49 -0.52 3.56 8.00
CA ARG A 49 -0.01 4.85 7.56
C ARG A 49 1.31 4.72 6.83
N HIS A 50 1.54 5.66 5.91
CA HIS A 50 2.79 5.75 5.16
C HIS A 50 3.81 6.73 5.72
N GLY A 51 3.82 6.97 7.05
CA GLY A 51 4.88 7.75 7.71
C GLY A 51 5.23 9.05 6.98
N THR A 52 6.50 9.21 6.59
CA THR A 52 6.98 10.33 5.75
C THR A 52 7.06 10.01 4.26
N ALA A 53 6.64 8.81 3.86
CA ALA A 53 6.77 8.30 2.51
C ALA A 53 5.67 8.81 1.57
N SER A 54 6.06 9.17 0.35
CA SER A 54 5.16 9.33 -0.79
C SER A 54 4.99 7.98 -1.48
N VAL A 55 3.76 7.57 -1.79
CA VAL A 55 3.49 6.32 -2.51
C VAL A 55 2.69 6.60 -3.78
N ALA A 56 3.11 6.01 -4.89
CA ALA A 56 2.32 5.92 -6.12
C ALA A 56 1.98 4.45 -6.39
N GLY A 57 0.69 4.14 -6.41
CA GLY A 57 0.19 2.80 -6.71
C GLY A 57 -0.11 2.63 -8.20
N TYR A 58 0.18 1.44 -8.73
CA TYR A 58 -0.18 1.01 -10.08
C TYR A 58 -0.68 -0.44 -10.08
N VAL A 59 -1.89 -0.68 -10.58
CA VAL A 59 -2.44 -2.05 -10.68
C VAL A 59 -1.85 -2.76 -11.89
N ILE A 60 -1.08 -3.82 -11.64
CA ILE A 60 -0.51 -4.69 -12.68
C ILE A 60 -1.58 -5.64 -13.23
N SER A 61 -2.37 -6.26 -12.34
CA SER A 61 -3.45 -7.17 -12.72
C SER A 61 -4.52 -7.26 -11.64
N GLY A 62 -5.73 -7.67 -12.03
CA GLY A 62 -6.85 -7.85 -11.13
C GLY A 62 -7.57 -6.55 -10.79
N THR A 63 -8.18 -6.49 -9.62
CA THR A 63 -9.00 -5.35 -9.18
C THR A 63 -8.91 -5.20 -7.67
N VAL A 64 -8.71 -3.97 -7.19
CA VAL A 64 -8.49 -3.67 -5.78
C VAL A 64 -9.38 -2.53 -5.29
N HIS A 65 -9.87 -2.63 -4.06
CA HIS A 65 -10.47 -1.50 -3.35
C HIS A 65 -9.37 -0.71 -2.63
N ASN A 66 -9.42 0.62 -2.76
CA ASN A 66 -8.55 1.52 -2.03
C ASN A 66 -9.38 2.61 -1.35
N LYS A 67 -9.07 2.92 -0.10
CA LYS A 67 -9.63 4.06 0.64
C LYS A 67 -8.51 4.81 1.34
N MET A 68 -8.22 6.01 0.86
CA MET A 68 -7.22 6.90 1.45
C MET A 68 -7.92 7.91 2.34
N ASN A 69 -7.41 8.11 3.56
CA ASN A 69 -7.91 9.08 4.53
C ASN A 69 -9.42 8.92 4.75
N ASN A 70 -10.20 9.99 4.52
CA ASN A 70 -11.65 9.98 4.64
C ASN A 70 -12.33 10.01 3.26
N ASP A 71 -11.59 9.74 2.19
CA ASP A 71 -12.15 9.69 0.84
C ASP A 71 -13.12 8.50 0.70
N PRO A 72 -14.03 8.55 -0.30
CA PRO A 72 -14.82 7.38 -0.67
C PRO A 72 -13.93 6.20 -1.08
N VAL A 73 -14.42 4.98 -0.86
CA VAL A 73 -13.78 3.77 -1.41
C VAL A 73 -13.78 3.86 -2.93
N LYS A 74 -12.62 3.61 -3.53
CA LYS A 74 -12.43 3.57 -4.98
C LYS A 74 -12.02 2.17 -5.42
N LEU A 75 -12.56 1.75 -6.54
CA LEU A 75 -12.19 0.51 -7.21
C LEU A 75 -11.17 0.84 -8.30
N TYR A 76 -10.03 0.15 -8.30
CA TYR A 76 -9.00 0.28 -9.33
C TYR A 76 -8.81 -1.06 -10.03
N THR A 77 -8.89 -1.05 -11.36
CA THR A 77 -8.61 -2.20 -12.23
C THR A 77 -7.20 -2.10 -12.81
N THR A 78 -6.75 -3.12 -13.54
CA THR A 78 -5.49 -3.09 -14.31
C THR A 78 -5.25 -1.74 -15.01
N GLY A 79 -4.05 -1.18 -14.82
CA GLY A 79 -3.65 0.13 -15.34
C GLY A 79 -4.10 1.32 -14.48
N GLY A 80 -4.93 1.10 -13.47
CA GLY A 80 -5.37 2.12 -12.52
C GLY A 80 -4.22 2.59 -11.61
N THR A 81 -4.25 3.87 -11.25
CA THR A 81 -3.22 4.50 -10.42
C THR A 81 -3.82 5.40 -9.34
N TRP A 82 -3.06 5.59 -8.27
CA TRP A 82 -3.36 6.56 -7.22
C TRP A 82 -2.07 7.09 -6.59
N TYR A 83 -2.23 8.15 -5.80
CA TYR A 83 -1.16 8.76 -5.03
C TYR A 83 -1.55 8.83 -3.55
N GLU A 84 -0.59 8.54 -2.69
CA GLU A 84 -0.68 8.65 -1.24
C GLU A 84 0.42 9.61 -0.79
N ALA A 85 0.00 10.78 -0.30
CA ALA A 85 0.92 11.77 0.23
C ALA A 85 1.58 11.28 1.54
N PRO A 86 2.72 11.86 1.95
CA PRO A 86 3.28 11.61 3.28
C PRO A 86 2.22 11.74 4.38
N GLY A 87 2.19 10.75 5.27
CA GLY A 87 1.21 10.65 6.36
C GLY A 87 -0.17 10.13 5.95
N CYS A 88 -0.37 9.77 4.67
CA CYS A 88 -1.63 9.19 4.18
C CYS A 88 -2.05 8.00 5.04
N TYR A 89 -3.35 7.94 5.33
CA TYR A 89 -3.97 6.80 5.96
C TYR A 89 -4.55 5.87 4.89
N HIS A 90 -3.93 4.73 4.65
CA HIS A 90 -4.51 3.71 3.78
C HIS A 90 -5.48 2.85 4.60
N ARG A 91 -6.77 3.21 4.57
CA ARG A 91 -7.81 2.58 5.42
C ARG A 91 -8.35 1.28 4.85
N ILE A 92 -8.46 1.17 3.54
CA ILE A 92 -8.90 -0.07 2.88
C ILE A 92 -7.90 -0.33 1.76
N SER A 93 -7.27 -1.48 1.78
CA SER A 93 -6.47 -2.00 0.69
C SER A 93 -6.76 -3.49 0.58
N ASP A 94 -7.54 -3.87 -0.42
CA ASP A 94 -7.91 -5.27 -0.58
C ASP A 94 -8.16 -5.69 -2.02
N ASN A 95 -8.15 -7.01 -2.23
CA ASN A 95 -8.59 -7.61 -3.47
C ASN A 95 -10.12 -7.63 -3.55
N ALA A 96 -10.65 -6.99 -4.58
CA ALA A 96 -12.09 -6.92 -4.82
C ALA A 96 -12.68 -8.27 -5.30
N SER A 97 -11.83 -9.18 -5.79
CA SER A 97 -12.24 -10.51 -6.23
C SER A 97 -12.15 -11.54 -5.12
N LYS A 98 -13.15 -12.41 -5.03
CA LYS A 98 -13.16 -13.56 -4.11
C LYS A 98 -12.53 -14.82 -4.70
N THR A 99 -12.25 -14.82 -6.01
CA THR A 99 -11.79 -16.02 -6.73
C THR A 99 -10.48 -15.82 -7.48
N GLU A 100 -10.18 -14.59 -7.90
CA GLU A 100 -9.00 -14.25 -8.69
C GLU A 100 -7.99 -13.45 -7.86
N PRO A 101 -6.67 -13.60 -8.07
CA PRO A 101 -5.66 -12.78 -7.43
C PRO A 101 -5.61 -11.36 -8.03
N ALA A 102 -4.96 -10.44 -7.32
CA ALA A 102 -4.63 -9.11 -7.81
C ALA A 102 -3.17 -8.76 -7.50
N ILE A 103 -2.50 -8.05 -8.40
CA ILE A 103 -1.11 -7.62 -8.22
C ILE A 103 -1.03 -6.12 -8.50
N LEU A 104 -0.34 -5.41 -7.61
CA LEU A 104 0.00 -4.01 -7.80
C LEU A 104 1.47 -3.75 -7.47
N LEU A 105 2.00 -2.68 -8.03
CA LEU A 105 3.30 -2.12 -7.68
C LEU A 105 3.06 -0.80 -6.96
N ALA A 106 3.64 -0.66 -5.77
CA ALA A 106 3.75 0.59 -5.05
C ALA A 106 5.17 1.14 -5.23
N THR A 107 5.30 2.29 -5.88
CA THR A 107 6.55 3.06 -5.90
C THR A 107 6.56 4.02 -4.72
N VAL A 108 7.48 3.80 -3.79
CA VAL A 108 7.62 4.52 -2.54
C VAL A 108 8.85 5.42 -2.62
N ILE A 109 8.73 6.68 -2.18
CA ILE A 109 9.85 7.60 -2.01
C ILE A 109 9.84 8.12 -0.58
N LEU A 110 10.96 7.95 0.12
CA LEU A 110 11.14 8.41 1.50
C LEU A 110 12.58 8.80 1.78
N ASP A 111 12.81 9.38 2.96
CA ASP A 111 14.16 9.71 3.42
C ASP A 111 15.02 8.45 3.57
N THR A 112 16.23 8.51 3.03
CA THR A 112 17.16 7.38 3.01
C THR A 112 17.51 6.91 4.41
N ASP A 113 17.81 7.84 5.32
CA ASP A 113 18.17 7.54 6.70
C ASP A 113 17.00 6.95 7.50
N VAL A 114 15.77 7.39 7.22
CA VAL A 114 14.55 6.82 7.80
C VAL A 114 14.37 5.37 7.35
N PHE A 115 14.50 5.09 6.05
CA PHE A 115 14.38 3.71 5.56
C PHE A 115 15.51 2.80 6.03
N GLU A 116 16.75 3.30 6.06
CA GLU A 116 17.89 2.52 6.56
C GLU A 116 17.75 2.17 8.04
N ARG A 117 17.11 3.04 8.83
CA ARG A 117 16.88 2.82 10.26
C ARG A 117 15.70 1.88 10.53
N ASP A 118 14.55 2.13 9.90
CA ASP A 118 13.29 1.48 10.28
C ASP A 118 12.78 0.45 9.24
N GLY A 119 13.42 0.35 8.07
CA GLY A 119 13.05 -0.60 7.02
C GLY A 119 11.60 -0.45 6.56
N MET A 120 10.88 -1.57 6.44
CA MET A 120 9.47 -1.57 6.03
C MET A 120 8.54 -0.87 7.04
N ASP A 121 8.92 -0.77 8.31
CA ASP A 121 8.13 -0.07 9.33
C ASP A 121 8.14 1.46 9.11
N ALA A 122 9.08 1.99 8.32
CA ALA A 122 9.02 3.37 7.83
C ALA A 122 7.89 3.58 6.81
N ILE A 123 7.51 2.52 6.10
CA ILE A 123 6.58 2.56 4.96
C ILE A 123 5.18 2.12 5.41
N ILE A 124 5.07 1.07 6.22
CA ILE A 124 3.79 0.47 6.60
C ILE A 124 3.66 0.50 8.12
N GLN A 125 2.94 1.49 8.63
CA GLN A 125 2.69 1.65 10.06
C GLN A 125 1.26 1.19 10.36
N ILE A 126 1.09 -0.09 10.67
CA ILE A 126 -0.21 -0.68 10.99
C ILE A 126 -0.73 -0.09 12.31
N ASP A 127 -2.00 0.31 12.36
CA ASP A 127 -2.54 0.81 13.62
C ASP A 127 -2.60 -0.30 14.67
N LYS A 128 -2.31 0.04 15.93
CA LYS A 128 -2.23 -0.93 17.03
C LYS A 128 -3.51 -1.75 17.22
N GLU A 129 -4.65 -1.20 16.85
CA GLU A 129 -5.94 -1.89 16.92
C GLU A 129 -6.11 -2.98 15.85
N TYR A 130 -5.21 -3.08 14.87
CA TYR A 130 -5.20 -4.11 13.81
C TYR A 130 -4.02 -5.10 13.90
N LEU A 131 -3.10 -4.89 14.85
CA LEU A 131 -2.04 -5.85 15.22
C LEU A 131 -2.57 -7.06 15.99
#